data_AF-E3C8V7-F1
#
_entry.id   AF-E3C8V7-F1
#
_cell.length_a   1.000
_cell.length_b   1.000
_cell.length_c   1.000
_cell.angle_alpha   90.00
_cell.angle_beta   90.00
_cell.angle_gamma   90.00
#
_symmetry.space_group_name_H-M   'P 1'
#
loop_
_entity.id
_entity.type
_entity.pdbx_description
1 polymer ?
#
loop_
_entity_poly.entity_id
_entity_poly.type
_entity_poly.pdbx_seq_one_letter_code
_entity_poly.pdbx_strand_id
1 'polypeptide(L)'
;MKNEKITNGLYFLMDDKRTGIIYGVLKRLHITPWQDQFADLFQDGCLAYATAFADFPGDPRTNSRFPAYAYQKVYWRLLDELRHQQRGLALTEYSLDDQDNEPTEPLPSTGAGLTTCLDRVCLQHLLTKCTPNQQRYLIGKLHFHLTDREIATRFAVSPSAVAQWKRGLIAKARQLGYNKDEFEVRK
;
A
#
# COMPACT_ATOMS: atom_id res chain seq x y z
N MET A 1 23.27 2.99 12.75
CA MET A 1 24.07 2.31 11.70
C MET A 1 23.40 2.18 10.34
N LYS A 2 22.25 1.47 10.14
CA LYS A 2 21.67 1.32 8.78
C LYS A 2 21.18 2.63 8.17
N ASN A 3 20.49 3.46 8.96
CA ASN A 3 20.00 4.77 8.51
C ASN A 3 21.16 5.72 8.14
N GLU A 4 22.24 5.74 8.92
CA GLU A 4 23.44 6.55 8.61
C GLU A 4 24.11 6.14 7.30
N LYS A 5 24.16 4.84 7.00
CA LYS A 5 24.69 4.35 5.71
C LYS A 5 23.82 4.78 4.52
N ILE A 6 22.50 4.79 4.68
CA ILE A 6 21.57 5.28 3.66
C ILE A 6 21.75 6.78 3.44
N THR A 7 21.83 7.56 4.52
CA THR A 7 22.10 9.01 4.43
C THR A 7 23.43 9.29 3.72
N ASN A 8 24.49 8.53 4.03
CA ASN A 8 25.77 8.63 3.34
C ASN A 8 25.67 8.27 1.84
N GLY A 9 24.82 7.31 1.48
CA GLY A 9 24.53 6.99 0.08
C GLY A 9 23.80 8.10 -0.67
N LEU A 10 22.88 8.80 0.00
CA LEU A 10 22.21 9.99 -0.56
C LEU A 10 23.19 11.15 -0.75
N TYR A 11 24.03 11.44 0.25
CA TYR A 11 25.06 12.48 0.10
C TYR A 11 26.02 12.15 -1.05
N PHE A 12 26.47 10.90 -1.15
CA PHE A 12 27.33 10.45 -2.25
C PHE A 12 26.69 10.60 -3.63
N LEU A 13 25.38 10.38 -3.73
CA LEU A 13 24.62 10.58 -4.97
C LEU A 13 24.57 12.06 -5.37
N MET A 14 24.35 12.95 -4.38
CA MET A 14 24.16 14.38 -4.59
C MET A 14 25.46 15.14 -4.83
N ASP A 15 26.51 14.82 -4.09
CA ASP A 15 27.79 15.54 -4.08
C ASP A 15 28.54 15.39 -5.42
N ASP A 16 28.46 14.19 -6.02
CA ASP A 16 29.22 13.85 -7.22
C ASP A 16 28.41 13.95 -8.53
N LYS A 17 27.22 14.55 -8.51
CA LYS A 17 26.27 14.59 -9.66
C LYS A 17 26.01 13.22 -10.29
N ARG A 18 26.04 12.15 -9.48
CA ARG A 18 25.79 10.76 -9.92
C ARG A 18 24.31 10.48 -10.22
N THR A 19 23.45 11.49 -10.05
CA THR A 19 22.02 11.46 -10.41
C THR A 19 21.78 11.06 -11.86
N GLY A 20 22.77 11.21 -12.75
CA GLY A 20 22.77 10.68 -14.12
C GLY A 20 22.43 9.18 -14.21
N ILE A 21 22.79 8.38 -13.21
CA ILE A 21 22.41 6.95 -13.14
C ILE A 21 20.90 6.80 -13.07
N ILE A 22 20.22 7.61 -12.26
CA ILE A 22 18.77 7.57 -12.08
C ILE A 22 18.07 8.03 -13.36
N TYR A 23 18.52 9.13 -13.95
CA TYR A 23 18.00 9.59 -15.24
C TYR A 23 18.20 8.53 -16.35
N GLY A 24 19.33 7.83 -16.34
CA GLY A 24 19.62 6.74 -17.27
C GLY A 24 18.69 5.53 -17.11
N VAL A 25 18.29 5.21 -15.87
CA VAL A 25 17.30 4.17 -15.59
C VAL A 25 15.90 4.62 -16.03
N LEU A 26 15.48 5.84 -15.66
CA LEU A 26 14.18 6.39 -16.05
C LEU A 26 14.02 6.44 -17.56
N LYS A 27 15.07 6.87 -18.28
CA LYS A 27 15.10 6.86 -19.75
C LYS A 27 14.94 5.45 -20.32
N ARG A 28 15.58 4.44 -19.72
CA ARG A 28 15.43 3.03 -20.12
C ARG A 28 14.04 2.49 -19.87
N LEU A 29 13.33 3.00 -18.86
CA LEU A 29 11.94 2.69 -18.56
C LEU A 29 10.94 3.54 -19.37
N HIS A 30 11.42 4.33 -20.34
CA HIS A 30 10.60 5.23 -21.16
C HIS A 30 9.81 6.29 -20.35
N ILE A 31 10.32 6.65 -19.17
CA ILE A 31 9.75 7.71 -18.33
C ILE A 31 10.39 9.04 -18.72
N THR A 32 9.57 9.98 -19.16
CA THR A 32 10.02 11.33 -19.55
C THR A 32 9.71 12.36 -18.47
N PRO A 33 10.46 13.48 -18.38
CA PRO A 33 10.24 14.54 -17.40
C PRO A 33 8.86 15.21 -17.44
N TRP A 34 8.13 15.02 -18.55
CA TRP A 34 6.80 15.59 -18.76
C TRP A 34 5.67 14.74 -18.17
N GLN A 35 5.98 13.52 -17.72
CA GLN A 35 5.02 12.65 -17.04
C GLN A 35 4.93 13.02 -15.57
N ASP A 36 3.73 13.07 -15.01
CA ASP A 36 3.51 13.46 -13.60
C ASP A 36 4.25 12.56 -12.61
N GLN A 37 4.33 11.25 -12.93
CA GLN A 37 5.02 10.25 -12.11
C GLN A 37 6.57 10.39 -12.11
N PHE A 38 7.14 11.28 -12.94
CA PHE A 38 8.58 11.40 -13.07
C PHE A 38 9.26 11.80 -11.76
N ALA A 39 8.70 12.80 -11.06
CA ALA A 39 9.29 13.32 -9.83
C ALA A 39 9.32 12.25 -8.73
N ASP A 40 8.23 11.48 -8.61
CA ASP A 40 8.09 10.42 -7.64
C ASP A 40 9.06 9.26 -7.94
N LEU A 41 9.08 8.78 -9.18
CA LEU A 41 10.00 7.72 -9.61
C LEU A 41 11.47 8.14 -9.49
N PHE A 42 11.77 9.43 -9.67
CA PHE A 42 13.11 9.97 -9.44
C PHE A 42 13.50 9.90 -7.96
N GLN A 43 12.59 10.28 -7.05
CA GLN A 43 12.83 10.18 -5.60
C GLN A 43 12.98 8.72 -5.16
N ASP A 44 12.13 7.82 -5.64
CA ASP A 44 12.25 6.39 -5.39
C ASP A 44 13.55 5.82 -5.93
N GLY A 45 14.01 6.31 -7.09
CA GLY A 45 15.31 5.97 -7.64
C GLY A 45 16.46 6.42 -6.73
N CYS A 46 16.37 7.60 -6.12
CA CYS A 46 17.35 8.09 -5.15
C CYS A 46 17.41 7.20 -3.90
N LEU A 47 16.26 6.80 -3.37
CA LEU A 47 16.16 5.89 -2.22
C LEU A 47 16.70 4.50 -2.57
N ALA A 48 16.39 3.97 -3.75
CA ALA A 48 16.91 2.70 -4.24
C ALA A 48 18.44 2.71 -4.41
N TYR A 49 19.00 3.85 -4.85
CA TYR A 49 20.44 4.02 -4.95
C TYR A 49 21.10 4.04 -3.56
N ALA A 50 20.53 4.80 -2.62
CA ALA A 50 21.05 4.92 -1.27
C ALA A 50 21.00 3.60 -0.49
N THR A 51 19.95 2.81 -0.69
CA THR A 51 19.86 1.44 -0.15
C THR A 51 20.88 0.51 -0.80
N ALA A 52 21.07 0.58 -2.12
CA ALA A 52 22.12 -0.16 -2.81
C ALA A 52 23.53 0.21 -2.30
N PHE A 53 23.77 1.48 -2.00
CA PHE A 53 25.02 1.95 -1.39
C PHE A 53 25.26 1.33 0.00
N ALA A 54 24.21 1.26 0.82
CA ALA A 54 24.29 0.71 2.18
C ALA A 54 24.50 -0.81 2.20
N ASP A 55 23.90 -1.52 1.23
CA ASP A 55 23.88 -2.99 1.17
C ASP A 55 25.02 -3.58 0.31
N PHE A 56 25.85 -2.76 -0.33
CA PHE A 56 26.94 -3.23 -1.18
C PHE A 56 28.05 -3.92 -0.34
N PRO A 57 28.53 -5.13 -0.71
CA PRO A 57 29.48 -5.92 0.09
C PRO A 57 30.94 -5.42 0.05
N GLY A 58 31.17 -4.16 -0.35
CA GLY A 58 32.50 -3.52 -0.39
C GLY A 58 32.38 -2.01 -0.20
N ASP A 59 33.48 -1.27 -0.38
CA ASP A 59 33.40 0.19 -0.36
C ASP A 59 32.82 0.71 -1.69
N PRO A 60 31.61 1.30 -1.70
CA PRO A 60 30.96 1.76 -2.93
C PRO A 60 31.70 2.93 -3.60
N ARG A 61 32.54 3.65 -2.85
CA ARG A 61 33.27 4.84 -3.33
C ARG A 61 34.45 4.47 -4.22
N THR A 62 35.12 3.37 -3.91
CA THR A 62 36.35 2.94 -4.58
C THR A 62 36.13 1.77 -5.53
N ASN A 63 35.04 1.03 -5.38
CA ASN A 63 34.78 -0.15 -6.19
C ASN A 63 34.13 0.18 -7.54
N SER A 64 34.82 -0.15 -8.63
CA SER A 64 34.34 0.08 -10.01
C SER A 64 33.08 -0.69 -10.40
N ARG A 65 32.70 -1.74 -9.67
CA ARG A 65 31.48 -2.52 -9.91
C ARG A 65 30.23 -1.87 -9.33
N PHE A 66 30.39 -0.95 -8.38
CA PHE A 66 29.25 -0.34 -7.69
C PHE A 66 28.28 0.39 -8.63
N PRO A 67 28.71 1.22 -9.60
CA PRO A 67 27.78 1.91 -10.51
C PRO A 67 26.85 0.96 -11.27
N ALA A 68 27.38 -0.17 -11.76
CA ALA A 68 26.59 -1.19 -12.46
C ALA A 68 25.60 -1.90 -11.50
N TYR A 69 26.05 -2.21 -10.29
CA TYR A 69 25.19 -2.79 -9.25
C TYR A 69 24.05 -1.84 -8.85
N ALA A 70 24.38 -0.57 -8.60
CA ALA A 70 23.40 0.45 -8.24
C ALA A 70 22.40 0.70 -9.38
N TYR A 71 22.87 0.79 -10.63
CA TYR A 71 22.00 0.92 -11.80
C TYR A 71 20.97 -0.23 -11.87
N GLN A 72 21.42 -1.48 -11.70
CA GLN A 72 20.54 -2.63 -11.75
C GLN A 72 19.51 -2.65 -10.61
N LYS A 73 19.93 -2.30 -9.39
CA LYS A 73 19.04 -2.20 -8.22
C LYS A 73 17.97 -1.13 -8.40
N VAL A 74 18.35 0.06 -8.88
CA VAL A 74 17.42 1.15 -9.18
C VAL A 74 16.43 0.73 -10.26
N TYR A 75 16.92 0.11 -11.35
CA TYR A 75 16.07 -0.39 -12.43
C TYR A 75 15.01 -1.37 -11.96
N TRP A 76 15.39 -2.40 -11.18
CA TRP A 76 14.42 -3.36 -10.67
C TRP A 76 13.41 -2.73 -9.74
N ARG A 77 13.84 -1.81 -8.86
CA ARG A 77 12.93 -1.15 -7.93
C ARG A 77 11.86 -0.35 -8.68
N LEU A 78 12.26 0.45 -9.66
CA LEU A 78 11.32 1.26 -10.44
C LEU A 78 10.44 0.40 -11.37
N LEU A 79 11.00 -0.67 -11.95
CA LEU A 79 10.22 -1.60 -12.76
C LEU A 79 9.13 -2.30 -11.94
N ASP A 80 9.43 -2.71 -10.71
CA ASP A 80 8.45 -3.34 -9.82
C ASP A 80 7.35 -2.37 -9.38
N GLU A 81 7.69 -1.08 -9.18
CA GLU A 81 6.72 -0.03 -8.90
C GLU A 81 5.76 0.17 -10.09
N LEU A 82 6.29 0.31 -11.31
CA LEU A 82 5.47 0.43 -12.51
C LEU A 82 4.56 -0.80 -12.73
N ARG A 83 5.06 -2.01 -12.47
CA ARG A 83 4.25 -3.24 -12.51
C ARG A 83 3.15 -3.24 -11.45
N HIS A 84 3.43 -2.69 -10.27
CA HIS A 84 2.44 -2.57 -9.21
C HIS A 84 1.33 -1.59 -9.60
N GLN A 85 1.70 -0.42 -10.13
CA GLN A 85 0.77 0.57 -10.67
C GLN A 85 -0.09 0.00 -11.80
N GLN A 86 0.51 -0.74 -12.75
CA GLN A 86 -0.22 -1.39 -13.84
C GLN A 86 -1.25 -2.40 -13.34
N ARG A 87 -0.93 -3.19 -12.30
CA ARG A 87 -1.89 -4.10 -11.67
C ARG A 87 -3.03 -3.36 -10.96
N GLY A 88 -2.72 -2.21 -10.35
CA GLY A 88 -3.72 -1.33 -9.75
C GLY A 88 -4.68 -0.77 -10.79
N LEU A 89 -4.15 -0.27 -11.91
CA LEU A 89 -4.92 0.29 -13.02
C LEU A 89 -5.82 -0.75 -13.71
N ALA A 90 -5.32 -1.97 -13.93
CA ALA A 90 -6.12 -3.07 -14.46
C ALA A 90 -7.30 -3.48 -13.56
N LEU A 91 -7.25 -3.14 -12.27
CA LEU A 91 -8.37 -3.36 -11.35
C LEU A 91 -9.39 -2.19 -11.38
N THR A 92 -8.98 -1.02 -11.88
CA THR A 92 -9.75 0.24 -11.89
C THR A 92 -10.05 0.76 -13.31
N GLU A 93 -9.94 -0.09 -14.36
CA GLU A 93 -10.33 0.28 -15.72
C GLU A 93 -11.84 0.55 -15.78
N TYR A 94 -12.19 1.81 -15.51
CA TYR A 94 -13.49 2.41 -15.78
C TYR A 94 -13.25 3.47 -16.85
N SER A 95 -13.48 3.11 -18.11
CA SER A 95 -13.37 4.03 -19.24
C SER A 95 -14.57 4.98 -19.22
N LEU A 96 -14.31 6.29 -19.22
CA LEU A 96 -15.36 7.32 -19.31
C LEU A 96 -15.74 7.67 -20.77
N ASP A 97 -15.02 7.11 -21.75
CA ASP A 97 -15.19 7.41 -23.19
C ASP A 97 -16.13 6.43 -23.92
N ASP A 98 -16.59 5.36 -23.27
CA ASP A 98 -17.63 4.49 -23.84
C ASP A 98 -19.01 5.13 -23.64
N GLN A 99 -19.46 5.92 -24.61
CA GLN A 99 -20.82 6.50 -24.60
C GLN A 99 -21.96 5.47 -24.72
N ASP A 100 -21.65 4.20 -24.99
CA ASP A 100 -22.61 3.09 -25.03
C ASP A 100 -22.53 2.16 -23.82
N ASN A 101 -21.66 2.43 -22.85
CA ASN A 101 -21.56 1.63 -21.65
C ASN A 101 -22.29 2.34 -20.51
N GLU A 102 -23.60 2.13 -20.43
CA GLU A 102 -24.42 2.68 -19.35
C GLU A 102 -23.83 2.23 -18.00
N PRO A 103 -23.32 3.17 -17.18
CA PRO A 103 -22.81 2.91 -15.84
C PRO A 103 -23.89 2.31 -14.95
N THR A 104 -24.05 0.99 -14.92
CA THR A 104 -24.73 0.34 -13.78
C THR A 104 -23.75 0.26 -12.60
N GLU A 105 -23.24 1.42 -12.18
CA GLU A 105 -22.78 1.64 -10.81
C GLU A 105 -23.11 3.09 -10.42
N PRO A 106 -23.91 3.30 -9.35
CA PRO A 106 -24.34 4.62 -8.95
C PRO A 106 -23.14 5.43 -8.47
N LEU A 107 -22.90 6.59 -9.10
CA LEU A 107 -21.96 7.59 -8.59
C LEU A 107 -22.20 7.84 -7.09
N PRO A 108 -21.16 8.11 -6.29
CA PRO A 108 -21.34 8.71 -4.98
C PRO A 108 -21.85 10.13 -5.22
N SER A 109 -23.17 10.25 -5.26
CA SER A 109 -23.88 11.51 -5.17
C SER A 109 -23.32 12.27 -3.96
N THR A 110 -23.42 13.60 -3.97
CA THR A 110 -22.98 14.56 -2.93
C THR A 110 -23.42 14.20 -1.49
N GLY A 111 -24.15 13.11 -1.28
CA GLY A 111 -24.32 12.38 -0.03
C GLY A 111 -23.14 11.49 0.43
N ALA A 112 -22.03 11.32 -0.29
CA ALA A 112 -20.89 10.49 0.18
C ALA A 112 -20.29 10.96 1.52
N GLY A 113 -20.36 12.27 1.80
CA GLY A 113 -20.07 12.81 3.14
C GLY A 113 -21.06 12.35 4.20
N LEU A 114 -22.34 12.23 3.85
CA LEU A 114 -23.39 11.66 4.69
C LEU A 114 -23.21 10.14 4.87
N THR A 115 -22.85 9.39 3.83
CA THR A 115 -22.58 7.94 3.90
C THR A 115 -21.37 7.65 4.79
N THR A 116 -20.27 8.39 4.65
CA THR A 116 -19.09 8.25 5.53
C THR A 116 -19.41 8.62 6.99
N CYS A 117 -20.28 9.61 7.21
CA CYS A 117 -20.75 9.96 8.55
C CYS A 117 -21.71 8.91 9.13
N LEU A 118 -22.59 8.34 8.30
CA LEU A 118 -23.46 7.22 8.66
C LEU A 118 -22.63 6.00 9.03
N ASP A 119 -21.57 5.69 8.31
CA ASP A 119 -20.64 4.59 8.64
C ASP A 119 -20.00 4.78 10.00
N ARG A 120 -19.57 6.00 10.36
CA ARG A 120 -18.97 6.27 11.67
C ARG A 120 -19.96 6.12 12.82
N VAL A 121 -21.18 6.63 12.67
CA VAL A 121 -22.24 6.51 13.68
C VAL A 121 -22.73 5.07 13.81
N CYS A 122 -22.88 4.36 12.69
CA CYS A 122 -23.23 2.94 12.64
C CYS A 122 -22.15 2.06 13.27
N LEU A 123 -20.87 2.31 12.98
CA LEU A 123 -19.73 1.61 13.60
C LEU A 123 -19.67 1.88 15.11
N GLN A 124 -19.93 3.12 15.54
CA GLN A 124 -19.98 3.45 16.95
C GLN A 124 -21.15 2.73 17.64
N HIS A 125 -22.33 2.68 17.03
CA HIS A 125 -23.47 1.94 17.55
C HIS A 125 -23.16 0.43 17.62
N LEU A 126 -22.56 -0.14 16.58
CA LEU A 126 -22.17 -1.54 16.53
C LEU A 126 -21.14 -1.87 17.61
N LEU A 127 -20.16 -0.98 17.83
CA LEU A 127 -19.20 -1.09 18.93
C LEU A 127 -19.91 -1.12 20.28
N THR A 128 -20.90 -0.27 20.54
CA THR A 128 -21.63 -0.28 21.85
C THR A 128 -22.36 -1.59 22.14
N LYS A 129 -22.76 -2.35 21.11
CA LYS A 129 -23.45 -3.63 21.26
C LYS A 129 -22.49 -4.82 21.26
N CYS A 130 -21.23 -4.63 20.86
CA CYS A 130 -20.22 -5.66 20.84
C CYS A 130 -19.65 -5.92 22.24
N THR A 131 -19.28 -7.18 22.51
CA THR A 131 -18.51 -7.53 23.72
C THR A 131 -17.09 -6.96 23.60
N PRO A 132 -16.39 -6.71 24.73
CA PRO A 132 -15.02 -6.16 24.69
C PRO A 132 -14.06 -6.98 23.81
N ASN A 133 -14.26 -8.29 23.74
CA ASN A 133 -13.48 -9.18 22.89
C ASN A 133 -13.80 -9.04 21.39
N GLN A 134 -15.07 -8.79 21.03
CA GLN A 134 -15.48 -8.48 19.66
C GLN A 134 -14.98 -7.11 19.21
N GLN A 135 -14.98 -6.12 20.12
CA GLN A 135 -14.40 -4.79 19.86
C GLN A 135 -12.89 -4.88 19.61
N ARG A 136 -12.16 -5.67 20.42
CA ARG A 136 -10.73 -5.91 20.22
C ARG A 136 -10.43 -6.53 18.85
N TYR A 137 -11.26 -7.48 18.41
CA TYR A 137 -11.18 -8.03 17.06
C TYR A 137 -11.44 -6.96 15.99
N LEU A 138 -12.50 -6.17 16.13
CA LEU A 138 -12.86 -5.13 15.16
C LEU A 138 -11.76 -4.07 15.04
N ILE A 139 -11.21 -3.60 16.16
CA ILE A 139 -10.10 -2.63 16.19
C ILE A 139 -8.84 -3.26 15.59
N GLY A 140 -8.52 -4.51 15.94
CA GLY A 140 -7.39 -5.24 15.36
C GLY A 140 -7.48 -5.37 13.83
N LYS A 141 -8.69 -5.56 13.31
CA LYS A 141 -8.93 -5.71 11.88
C LYS A 141 -8.98 -4.38 11.13
N LEU A 142 -9.69 -3.40 11.67
CA LEU A 142 -9.98 -2.12 11.00
C LEU A 142 -8.83 -1.11 11.16
N HIS A 143 -8.22 -1.04 12.34
CA HIS A 143 -7.16 -0.05 12.64
C HIS A 143 -5.75 -0.61 12.40
N PHE A 144 -5.55 -1.91 12.55
CA PHE A 144 -4.22 -2.52 12.47
C PHE A 144 -4.07 -3.53 11.30
N HIS A 145 -5.12 -3.72 10.50
CA HIS A 145 -5.14 -4.65 9.35
C HIS A 145 -4.62 -6.06 9.65
N LEU A 146 -4.75 -6.51 10.91
CA LEU A 146 -4.14 -7.77 11.34
C LEU A 146 -4.87 -8.98 10.75
N THR A 147 -4.10 -10.00 10.42
CA THR A 147 -4.64 -11.31 10.08
C THR A 147 -5.19 -12.00 11.34
N ASP A 148 -6.13 -12.94 11.17
CA ASP A 148 -6.79 -13.62 12.30
C ASP A 148 -5.76 -14.37 13.19
N ARG A 149 -4.62 -14.76 12.62
CA ARG A 149 -3.45 -15.34 13.32
C ARG A 149 -2.68 -14.30 14.15
N GLU A 150 -2.46 -13.11 13.61
CA GLU A 150 -1.78 -12.01 14.32
C GLU A 150 -2.65 -11.42 15.43
N ILE A 151 -3.98 -11.46 15.28
CA ILE A 151 -4.91 -11.11 16.35
C ILE A 151 -4.80 -12.13 17.48
N ALA A 152 -4.72 -13.43 17.15
CA ALA A 152 -4.58 -14.49 18.15
C ALA A 152 -3.28 -14.34 18.96
N THR A 153 -2.16 -14.07 18.30
CA THR A 153 -0.87 -13.85 18.97
C THR A 153 -0.85 -12.55 19.77
N ARG A 154 -1.38 -11.45 19.22
CA ARG A 154 -1.38 -10.13 19.89
C ARG A 154 -2.23 -10.08 21.15
N PHE A 155 -3.35 -10.80 21.18
CA PHE A 155 -4.23 -10.86 22.34
C PHE A 155 -4.04 -12.13 23.19
N ALA A 156 -3.00 -12.93 22.90
CA ALA A 156 -2.66 -14.17 23.61
C ALA A 156 -3.87 -15.11 23.78
N VAL A 157 -4.69 -15.25 22.73
CA VAL A 157 -5.89 -16.09 22.71
C VAL A 157 -5.78 -17.18 21.66
N SER A 158 -6.50 -18.28 21.86
CA SER A 158 -6.52 -19.37 20.88
C SER A 158 -7.11 -18.89 19.54
N PRO A 159 -6.66 -19.45 18.40
CA PRO A 159 -7.26 -19.18 17.09
C PRO A 159 -8.77 -19.49 17.05
N SER A 160 -9.22 -20.47 17.85
CA SER A 160 -10.64 -20.80 18.00
C SER A 160 -11.44 -19.69 18.70
N ALA A 161 -10.85 -18.99 19.67
CA ALA A 161 -11.50 -17.85 20.34
C ALA A 161 -11.66 -16.65 19.38
N VAL A 162 -10.64 -16.36 18.55
CA VAL A 162 -10.72 -15.31 17.52
C VAL A 162 -11.82 -15.60 16.50
N ALA A 163 -11.95 -16.86 16.07
CA ALA A 163 -13.03 -17.29 15.18
C ALA A 163 -14.42 -17.13 15.83
N GLN A 164 -14.54 -17.38 17.13
CA GLN A 164 -15.78 -17.15 17.89
C GLN A 164 -16.11 -15.66 18.01
N TRP A 165 -15.11 -14.81 18.23
CA TRP A 165 -15.27 -13.35 18.27
C TRP A 165 -15.79 -12.83 16.92
N LYS A 166 -15.20 -13.30 15.82
CA LYS A 166 -15.63 -13.01 14.45
C LYS A 166 -17.08 -13.43 14.20
N ARG A 167 -17.45 -14.67 14.53
CA ARG A 167 -18.83 -15.16 14.35
C ARG A 167 -19.84 -14.35 15.16
N GLY A 168 -19.51 -14.02 16.41
CA GLY A 168 -20.38 -13.22 17.26
C GLY A 168 -20.51 -11.76 16.79
N LEU A 169 -19.44 -11.19 16.23
CA LEU A 169 -19.45 -9.87 15.61
C LEU A 169 -20.34 -9.86 14.36
N ILE A 170 -20.21 -10.86 13.48
CA ILE A 170 -21.03 -11.01 12.27
C ILE A 170 -22.51 -11.22 12.62
N ALA A 171 -22.81 -12.04 13.64
CA ALA A 171 -24.19 -12.26 14.09
C ALA A 171 -24.84 -10.96 14.61
N LYS A 172 -24.08 -10.14 15.36
CA LYS A 172 -24.55 -8.84 15.86
C LYS A 172 -24.68 -7.79 14.76
N ALA A 173 -23.77 -7.78 13.78
CA ALA A 173 -23.89 -6.94 12.60
C ALA A 173 -25.18 -7.26 11.84
N ARG A 174 -25.47 -8.55 11.61
CA ARG A 174 -26.70 -9.00 10.97
C ARG A 174 -27.97 -8.61 11.75
N GLN A 175 -27.94 -8.68 13.08
CA GLN A 175 -29.07 -8.25 13.92
C GLN A 175 -29.33 -6.73 13.86
N LEU A 176 -28.31 -5.94 13.53
CA LEU A 176 -28.41 -4.49 13.38
C LEU A 176 -28.83 -4.05 11.96
N GLY A 177 -29.16 -5.01 11.08
CA GLY A 177 -29.57 -4.71 9.71
C GLY A 177 -28.44 -4.44 8.72
N TYR A 178 -27.19 -4.82 9.05
CA TYR A 178 -26.13 -4.91 8.03
C TYR A 178 -26.51 -6.04 7.07
N ASN A 179 -27.07 -5.67 5.91
CA ASN A 179 -27.45 -6.63 4.87
C ASN A 179 -26.21 -7.33 4.32
N LYS A 180 -26.36 -8.64 4.10
CA LYS A 180 -25.30 -9.59 3.78
C LYS A 180 -24.67 -9.36 2.39
N ASP A 181 -25.25 -8.48 1.58
CA ASP A 181 -24.89 -8.26 0.18
C ASP A 181 -23.56 -7.50 0.00
N GLU A 182 -23.03 -6.86 1.04
CA GLU A 182 -21.76 -6.11 0.99
C GLU A 182 -20.50 -6.97 1.17
N PHE A 183 -20.62 -8.26 1.52
CA PHE A 183 -19.48 -9.14 1.81
C PHE A 183 -19.41 -10.43 0.97
N GLU A 184 -20.37 -10.70 0.07
CA GLU A 184 -20.37 -11.87 -0.83
C GLU A 184 -20.44 -11.47 -2.31
N VAL A 185 -19.42 -10.75 -2.79
CA VAL A 185 -18.99 -10.79 -4.20
C VAL A 185 -17.45 -10.78 -4.12
N ARG A 186 -16.72 -11.85 -4.42
CA ARG A 186 -16.55 -12.48 -5.74
C ARG A 186 -16.00 -13.89 -5.55
N LYS A 187 -16.51 -14.84 -6.33
CA LYS A 187 -15.81 -16.08 -6.67
C LYS A 187 -14.66 -15.76 -7.62
#